data_AF-A0A6I3I3U3-F1
#
_entry.id   AF-A0A6I3I3U3-F1
#
_cell.length_a   1.000
_cell.length_b   1.000
_cell.length_c   1.000
_cell.angle_alpha   90.00
_cell.angle_beta   90.00
_cell.angle_gamma   90.00
#
_symmetry.space_group_name_H-M   'P 1'
#
loop_
_entity.id
_entity.type
_entity.pdbx_description
1 polymer ?
#
loop_
_entity_poly.entity_id
_entity_poly.type
_entity_poly.pdbx_seq_one_letter_code
_entity_poly.pdbx_strand_id
1 'polypeptide(L)'
;MEPSGIIFAALDCDAAVIEDWNRWYDLEHTPPNVMLEGVMLSNRYVATPELHAARQTADGSPFGGGRASFITVYTLTGDPQIAFDDMSTLRERLIDTGRMAFPEDQKAVREGDCFQSVDAFVSSPTKLVPKDVPFVGHTGVVIRHRRGGDEESLARAARLVDLDFVHGVWSLTSRLREGLDMDMVFVEGDAAEAARTMRAVEPADGATEVLVDAPYDRINPMHYPWADSIRNSELPKTVAL
;
A
#
# COMPACT_ATOMS: atom_id res chain seq x y z
N MET A 1 16.89 -15.81 -0.10
CA MET A 1 15.93 -15.04 0.69
C MET A 1 14.76 -14.76 -0.24
N GLU A 2 13.55 -15.17 0.13
CA GLU A 2 12.36 -15.05 -0.72
C GLU A 2 11.34 -14.16 -0.02
N PRO A 3 10.62 -13.31 -0.77
CA PRO A 3 9.62 -12.46 -0.16
C PRO A 3 8.48 -13.32 0.41
N SER A 4 8.13 -13.08 1.67
CA SER A 4 7.14 -13.90 2.38
C SER A 4 5.88 -13.14 2.78
N GLY A 5 5.86 -11.82 2.61
CA GLY A 5 4.72 -10.99 2.99
C GLY A 5 5.08 -9.51 3.11
N ILE A 6 4.16 -8.74 3.67
CA ILE A 6 4.38 -7.31 3.90
C ILE A 6 3.85 -6.84 5.27
N ILE A 7 4.44 -5.78 5.80
CA ILE A 7 3.75 -4.88 6.73
C ILE A 7 3.11 -3.78 5.90
N PHE A 8 1.82 -3.55 6.12
CA PHE A 8 1.02 -2.56 5.41
C PHE A 8 0.48 -1.52 6.38
N ALA A 9 0.60 -0.23 6.04
CA ALA A 9 -0.03 0.85 6.78
C ALA A 9 -0.62 1.89 5.83
N ALA A 10 -1.91 2.18 5.98
CA ALA A 10 -2.57 3.30 5.34
C ALA A 10 -2.75 4.45 6.35
N LEU A 11 -2.35 5.64 5.95
CA LEU A 11 -1.99 6.74 6.84
C LEU A 11 -2.55 8.07 6.32
N ASP A 12 -2.78 8.99 7.23
CA ASP A 12 -3.03 10.40 6.94
C ASP A 12 -2.13 11.30 7.80
N CYS A 13 -1.91 12.52 7.34
CA CYS A 13 -1.39 13.63 8.12
C CYS A 13 -2.22 14.89 7.88
N ASP A 14 -2.08 15.89 8.74
CA ASP A 14 -2.68 17.19 8.51
C ASP A 14 -2.14 17.81 7.21
N ALA A 15 -3.01 18.46 6.44
CA ALA A 15 -2.66 19.02 5.13
C ALA A 15 -1.60 20.13 5.21
N ALA A 16 -1.48 20.78 6.37
CA ALA A 16 -0.50 21.83 6.63
C ALA A 16 0.94 21.32 6.76
N VAL A 17 1.13 20.01 7.02
CA VAL A 17 2.44 19.42 7.36
C VAL A 17 2.83 18.26 6.45
N ILE A 18 2.22 18.16 5.27
CA ILE A 18 2.45 17.06 4.32
C ILE A 18 3.94 16.87 4.01
N GLU A 19 4.65 17.94 3.70
CA GLU A 19 6.07 17.89 3.35
C GLU A 19 6.93 17.47 4.55
N ASP A 20 6.65 18.03 5.73
CA ASP A 20 7.37 17.69 6.97
C ASP A 20 7.14 16.23 7.36
N TRP A 21 5.90 15.75 7.25
CA TRP A 21 5.53 14.35 7.49
C TRP A 21 6.26 13.39 6.57
N ASN A 22 6.27 13.68 5.26
CA ASN A 22 6.91 12.81 4.29
C ASN A 22 8.43 12.85 4.39
N ARG A 23 8.99 14.04 4.70
CA ARG A 23 10.42 14.19 4.97
C ARG A 23 10.85 13.43 6.22
N TRP A 24 10.04 13.48 7.28
CA TRP A 24 10.27 12.69 8.49
C TRP A 24 10.23 11.18 8.18
N TYR A 25 9.32 10.74 7.32
CA TYR A 25 9.30 9.33 6.90
C TYR A 25 10.60 8.91 6.22
N ASP A 26 11.03 9.71 5.25
CA ASP A 26 12.19 9.40 4.40
C ASP A 26 13.51 9.45 5.21
N LEU A 27 13.60 10.34 6.20
CA LEU A 27 14.84 10.59 6.95
C LEU A 27 14.91 9.88 8.31
N GLU A 28 13.78 9.57 8.95
CA GLU A 28 13.76 9.10 10.34
C GLU A 28 12.92 7.85 10.57
N HIS A 29 11.73 7.75 9.96
CA HIS A 29 10.82 6.63 10.22
C HIS A 29 11.25 5.35 9.49
N THR A 30 11.42 5.43 8.17
CA THR A 30 11.73 4.27 7.32
C THR A 30 13.14 3.71 7.52
N PRO A 31 14.22 4.52 7.64
CA PRO A 31 15.58 4.00 7.73
C PRO A 31 15.83 2.95 8.82
N PRO A 32 15.43 3.14 10.09
CA PRO A 32 15.66 2.14 11.12
C PRO A 32 14.82 0.87 10.90
N ASN A 33 13.63 0.99 10.29
CA ASN A 33 12.77 -0.16 9.98
C ASN A 33 13.33 -1.04 8.85
N VAL A 34 13.93 -0.43 7.82
CA VAL A 34 14.59 -1.18 6.72
C VAL A 34 15.84 -1.92 7.18
N MET A 35 16.46 -1.48 8.28
CA MET A 35 17.62 -2.14 8.88
C MET A 35 17.28 -3.36 9.73
N LEU A 36 16.00 -3.65 9.98
CA LEU A 36 15.57 -4.82 10.73
C LEU A 36 15.84 -6.10 9.95
N GLU A 37 16.23 -7.16 10.66
CA GLU A 37 16.24 -8.50 10.08
C GLU A 37 14.82 -8.88 9.64
N GLY A 38 14.71 -9.54 8.49
CA GLY A 38 13.40 -9.88 7.92
C GLY A 38 12.80 -8.80 7.03
N VAL A 39 13.32 -7.56 7.00
CA VAL A 39 12.86 -6.50 6.09
C VAL A 39 13.77 -6.39 4.87
N MET A 40 13.17 -6.47 3.67
CA MET A 40 13.91 -6.45 2.40
C MET A 40 13.90 -5.07 1.73
N LEU A 41 12.78 -4.34 1.81
CA LEU A 41 12.62 -3.00 1.24
C LEU A 41 11.48 -2.25 1.92
N SER A 42 11.45 -0.94 1.70
CA SER A 42 10.27 -0.10 1.99
C SER A 42 9.88 0.70 0.76
N ASN A 43 8.59 0.76 0.47
CA ASN A 43 8.00 1.65 -0.52
C ASN A 43 6.91 2.50 0.13
N ARG A 44 6.81 3.74 -0.33
CA ARG A 44 5.76 4.67 0.10
C ARG A 44 4.97 5.15 -1.10
N TYR A 45 3.68 5.35 -0.89
CA TYR A 45 2.75 5.73 -1.93
C TYR A 45 1.85 6.87 -1.45
N VAL A 46 1.39 7.66 -2.41
CA VAL A 46 0.47 8.77 -2.20
C VAL A 46 -0.70 8.61 -3.14
N ALA A 47 -1.87 9.03 -2.71
CA ALA A 47 -2.97 9.21 -3.63
C ALA A 47 -3.50 10.64 -3.55
N THR A 48 -3.30 11.33 -4.67
CA THR A 48 -3.71 12.71 -4.93
C THR A 48 -5.25 12.80 -5.02
N PRO A 49 -5.82 14.02 -5.11
CA PRO A 49 -7.28 14.18 -5.28
C PRO A 49 -7.84 13.41 -6.47
N GLU A 50 -7.10 13.35 -7.58
CA GLU A 50 -7.49 12.60 -8.78
C GLU A 50 -7.52 11.09 -8.53
N LEU A 51 -6.54 10.57 -7.78
CA LEU A 51 -6.49 9.16 -7.39
C LEU A 51 -7.59 8.82 -6.38
N HIS A 52 -7.89 9.72 -5.43
CA HIS A 52 -9.06 9.62 -4.55
C HIS A 52 -10.37 9.51 -5.34
N ALA A 53 -10.56 10.34 -6.37
CA ALA A 53 -11.74 10.29 -7.22
C ALA A 53 -11.86 8.99 -8.03
N ALA A 54 -10.76 8.25 -8.22
CA ALA A 54 -10.74 6.98 -8.93
C ALA A 54 -10.93 5.74 -8.05
N ARG A 55 -11.00 5.89 -6.71
CA ARG A 55 -11.13 4.76 -5.79
C ARG A 55 -12.55 4.21 -5.76
N GLN A 56 -12.68 2.95 -5.39
CA GLN A 56 -13.93 2.38 -4.88
C GLN A 56 -13.68 1.89 -3.46
N THR A 57 -14.59 2.23 -2.56
CA THR A 57 -14.52 1.83 -1.15
C THR A 57 -15.89 1.38 -0.69
N ALA A 58 -15.94 0.27 0.05
CA ALA A 58 -17.14 -0.13 0.75
C ALA A 58 -17.51 0.90 1.83
N ASP A 59 -18.79 0.94 2.19
CA ASP A 59 -19.29 1.80 3.27
C ASP A 59 -18.56 1.49 4.59
N GLY A 60 -18.16 2.55 5.30
CA GLY A 60 -17.43 2.41 6.56
C GLY A 60 -15.95 2.01 6.41
N SER A 61 -15.43 1.83 5.18
CA SER A 61 -14.02 1.55 4.94
C SER A 61 -13.11 2.63 5.55
N PRO A 62 -11.95 2.27 6.14
CA PRO A 62 -10.94 3.22 6.58
C PRO A 62 -10.39 4.11 5.46
N PHE A 63 -10.57 3.72 4.21
CA PHE A 63 -10.18 4.46 3.01
C PHE A 63 -11.27 5.41 2.51
N GLY A 64 -12.49 5.30 3.05
CA GLY A 64 -13.63 6.14 2.67
C GLY A 64 -13.50 7.56 3.20
N GLY A 65 -14.21 8.50 2.57
CA GLY A 65 -14.27 9.90 2.98
C GLY A 65 -12.99 10.71 2.71
N GLY A 66 -12.21 10.33 1.69
CA GLY A 66 -10.96 11.02 1.37
C GLY A 66 -9.80 10.72 2.32
N ARG A 67 -9.88 9.63 3.09
CA ARG A 67 -8.85 9.19 4.04
C ARG A 67 -7.83 8.24 3.39
N ALA A 68 -6.82 7.85 4.16
CA ALA A 68 -5.74 6.95 3.72
C ALA A 68 -5.01 7.51 2.48
N SER A 69 -4.56 8.76 2.56
CA SER A 69 -3.86 9.44 1.47
C SER A 69 -2.45 8.91 1.24
N PHE A 70 -1.86 8.26 2.25
CA PHE A 70 -0.53 7.68 2.18
C PHE A 70 -0.56 6.19 2.49
N ILE A 71 0.31 5.43 1.83
CA ILE A 71 0.58 4.04 2.18
C ILE A 71 2.07 3.87 2.42
N THR A 72 2.42 3.10 3.45
CA THR A 72 3.77 2.57 3.62
C THR A 72 3.71 1.05 3.60
N VAL A 73 4.57 0.44 2.78
CA VAL A 73 4.74 -1.01 2.68
C VAL A 73 6.18 -1.36 3.04
N TYR A 74 6.35 -2.38 3.87
CA TYR A 74 7.64 -3.05 4.07
C TYR A 74 7.55 -4.46 3.53
N THR A 75 8.35 -4.81 2.52
CA THR A 75 8.44 -6.18 2.01
C THR A 75 9.31 -7.02 2.93
N LEU A 76 8.82 -8.20 3.27
CA LEU A 76 9.42 -9.07 4.27
C LEU A 76 9.96 -10.36 3.67
N THR A 77 10.84 -11.01 4.42
CA THR A 77 11.31 -12.39 4.21
C THR A 77 11.30 -13.14 5.54
N GLY A 78 11.31 -14.47 5.47
CA GLY A 78 11.22 -15.30 6.68
C GLY A 78 9.79 -15.31 7.18
N ASP A 79 9.57 -15.26 8.50
CA ASP A 79 8.24 -15.18 9.09
C ASP A 79 7.79 -13.70 9.18
N PRO A 80 6.74 -13.27 8.45
CA PRO A 80 6.22 -11.91 8.52
C PRO A 80 5.88 -11.41 9.92
N GLN A 81 5.39 -12.29 10.80
CA GLN A 81 4.97 -11.89 12.14
C GLN A 81 6.16 -11.51 13.02
N ILE A 82 7.29 -12.21 12.88
CA ILE A 82 8.51 -11.89 13.64
C ILE A 82 8.98 -10.48 13.28
N ALA A 83 9.06 -10.15 11.98
CA ALA A 83 9.47 -8.82 11.53
C ALA A 83 8.49 -7.72 11.99
N PHE A 84 7.18 -8.02 12.03
CA PHE A 84 6.16 -7.10 12.53
C PHE A 84 6.28 -6.83 14.04
N ASP A 85 6.52 -7.89 14.83
CA ASP A 85 6.71 -7.78 16.28
C ASP A 85 8.01 -7.02 16.63
N ASP A 86 9.08 -7.28 15.88
CA ASP A 86 10.36 -6.58 16.01
C ASP A 86 10.24 -5.10 15.65
N MET A 87 9.47 -4.77 14.59
CA MET A 87 9.20 -3.38 14.22
C MET A 87 8.39 -2.64 15.29
N SER A 88 7.40 -3.30 15.88
CA SER A 88 6.62 -2.75 17.00
C SER A 88 7.51 -2.48 18.22
N THR A 89 8.39 -3.41 18.56
CA THR A 89 9.35 -3.26 19.66
C THR A 89 10.41 -2.18 19.38
N LEU A 90 10.87 -2.06 18.13
CA LEU A 90 11.78 -1.00 17.71
C LEU A 90 11.12 0.37 17.81
N ARG A 91 9.86 0.50 17.37
CA ARG A 91 9.10 1.75 17.44
C ARG A 91 9.06 2.31 18.87
N GLU A 92 8.75 1.48 19.87
CA GLU A 92 8.74 1.91 21.28
C GLU A 92 10.09 2.48 21.70
N ARG A 93 11.20 1.78 21.41
CA ARG A 93 12.55 2.24 21.72
C ARG A 93 12.94 3.53 20.99
N LEU A 94 12.52 3.69 19.74
CA LEU A 94 12.78 4.91 18.98
C LEU A 94 12.07 6.09 19.64
N ILE A 95 10.78 5.94 19.94
CA ILE A 95 9.97 6.98 20.62
C ILE A 95 10.63 7.39 21.94
N ASP A 96 11.02 6.41 22.77
CA ASP A 96 11.68 6.66 24.07
C ASP A 96 13.01 7.42 23.94
N THR A 97 13.69 7.30 22.80
CA THR A 97 14.96 7.98 22.52
C THR A 97 14.78 9.28 21.71
N GLY A 98 13.54 9.72 21.52
CA GLY A 98 13.20 10.92 20.74
C GLY A 98 13.42 10.77 19.23
N ARG A 99 13.64 9.55 18.74
CA ARG A 99 13.70 9.21 17.32
C ARG A 99 12.30 8.79 16.89
N MET A 100 11.85 9.11 15.67
CA MET A 100 10.45 8.83 15.27
C MET A 100 9.41 9.72 16.00
N ALA A 101 9.81 10.94 16.38
CA ALA A 101 8.92 11.94 16.95
C ALA A 101 8.27 12.77 15.83
N PHE A 102 6.98 12.51 15.54
CA PHE A 102 6.13 13.38 14.75
C PHE A 102 4.87 13.69 15.57
N PRO A 103 4.33 14.92 15.57
CA PRO A 103 3.16 15.27 16.39
C PRO A 103 2.00 14.28 16.20
N GLU A 104 1.59 13.60 17.28
CA GLU A 104 0.57 12.54 17.24
C GLU A 104 -0.82 13.08 16.87
N ASP A 105 -1.09 14.36 17.13
CA ASP A 105 -2.32 15.05 16.77
C ASP A 105 -2.40 15.45 15.29
N GLN A 106 -1.29 15.31 14.54
CA GLN A 106 -1.19 15.68 13.12
C GLN A 106 -1.04 14.48 12.18
N LYS A 107 -1.18 13.26 12.71
CA LYS A 107 -1.11 12.01 11.93
C LYS A 107 -2.15 11.01 12.41
N ALA A 108 -2.53 10.10 11.53
CA ALA A 108 -3.38 8.96 11.89
C ALA A 108 -3.00 7.72 11.09
N VAL A 109 -2.97 6.57 11.78
CA VAL A 109 -3.01 5.26 11.13
C VAL A 109 -4.48 4.91 10.92
N ARG A 110 -4.92 4.80 9.67
CA ARG A 110 -6.30 4.44 9.31
C ARG A 110 -6.45 2.94 9.18
N GLU A 111 -5.43 2.29 8.63
CA GLU A 111 -5.38 0.86 8.40
C GLU A 111 -3.97 0.35 8.66
N GLY A 112 -3.83 -0.81 9.27
CA GLY A 112 -2.55 -1.41 9.61
C GLY A 112 -2.67 -2.93 9.70
N ASP A 113 -1.80 -3.64 9.01
CA ASP A 113 -1.82 -5.11 9.00
C ASP A 113 -0.44 -5.72 8.71
N CYS A 114 -0.32 -7.01 9.01
CA CYS A 114 0.76 -7.88 8.56
C CYS A 114 0.17 -8.94 7.63
N PHE A 115 0.57 -8.91 6.36
CA PHE A 115 0.11 -9.85 5.36
C PHE A 115 1.18 -10.89 5.03
N GLN A 116 0.75 -12.10 4.72
CA GLN A 116 1.58 -13.18 4.19
C GLN A 116 1.33 -13.38 2.69
N SER A 117 2.38 -13.75 1.96
CA SER A 117 2.30 -14.11 0.54
C SER A 117 1.44 -15.34 0.32
N VAL A 118 0.52 -15.23 -0.64
CA VAL A 118 -0.28 -16.35 -1.15
C VAL A 118 0.26 -16.79 -2.52
N ASP A 119 0.30 -15.87 -3.48
CA ASP A 119 0.79 -16.12 -4.83
C ASP A 119 1.25 -14.82 -5.51
N ALA A 120 2.01 -14.92 -6.59
CA ALA A 120 2.42 -13.78 -7.37
C ALA A 120 2.42 -14.10 -8.87
N PHE A 121 1.93 -13.15 -9.67
CA PHE A 121 1.81 -13.28 -11.12
C PHE A 121 2.67 -12.23 -11.79
N VAL A 122 3.34 -12.62 -12.88
CA VAL A 122 4.26 -11.77 -13.64
C VAL A 122 3.73 -11.52 -15.04
N SER A 123 3.96 -10.32 -15.56
CA SER A 123 3.63 -10.01 -16.95
C SER A 123 4.49 -10.80 -17.93
N SER A 124 3.85 -11.43 -18.92
CA SER A 124 4.48 -12.34 -19.89
C SER A 124 5.61 -11.73 -20.76
N PRO A 125 5.62 -10.43 -21.08
CA PRO A 125 6.75 -9.82 -21.81
C PRO A 125 8.04 -9.75 -20.97
N THR A 126 7.94 -9.87 -19.64
CA THR A 126 9.09 -9.86 -18.74
C THR A 126 9.70 -11.25 -18.58
N LYS A 127 10.96 -11.32 -18.15
CA LYS A 127 11.61 -12.58 -17.74
C LYS A 127 11.60 -12.78 -16.22
N LEU A 128 10.77 -12.01 -15.52
CA LEU A 128 10.65 -12.11 -14.07
C LEU A 128 10.01 -13.44 -13.69
N VAL A 129 10.35 -13.93 -12.50
CA VAL A 129 9.64 -15.03 -11.86
C VAL A 129 8.76 -14.49 -10.73
N PRO A 130 7.72 -15.22 -10.28
CA PRO A 130 6.81 -14.76 -9.22
C PRO A 130 7.47 -14.13 -7.99
N LYS A 131 8.57 -14.72 -7.50
CA LYS A 131 9.31 -14.20 -6.34
C LYS A 131 9.99 -12.83 -6.56
N ASP A 132 10.10 -12.37 -7.80
CA ASP A 132 10.68 -11.07 -8.12
C ASP A 132 9.61 -9.96 -8.16
N VAL A 133 8.31 -10.30 -8.21
CA VAL A 133 7.19 -9.35 -8.30
C VAL A 133 7.26 -8.24 -7.24
N PRO A 134 7.55 -8.51 -5.96
CA PRO A 134 7.60 -7.46 -4.94
C PRO A 134 8.68 -6.38 -5.18
N PHE A 135 9.63 -6.65 -6.07
CA PHE A 135 10.78 -5.79 -6.37
C PHE A 135 10.69 -5.16 -7.77
N VAL A 136 9.63 -5.45 -8.53
CA VAL A 136 9.50 -4.92 -9.89
C VAL A 136 9.42 -3.40 -9.88
N GLY A 137 10.10 -2.75 -10.83
CA GLY A 137 9.96 -1.31 -11.03
C GLY A 137 8.53 -0.96 -11.39
N HIS A 138 8.01 0.16 -10.89
CA HIS A 138 6.64 0.62 -11.13
C HIS A 138 6.53 2.12 -10.80
N THR A 139 5.53 2.80 -11.37
CA THR A 139 5.23 4.21 -11.06
C THR A 139 4.09 4.35 -10.05
N GLY A 140 3.25 3.33 -9.92
CA GLY A 140 2.15 3.30 -8.96
C GLY A 140 1.72 1.88 -8.62
N VAL A 141 0.72 1.81 -7.75
CA VAL A 141 0.09 0.55 -7.34
C VAL A 141 -1.43 0.72 -7.30
N VAL A 142 -2.14 -0.38 -7.49
CA VAL A 142 -3.55 -0.48 -7.11
C VAL A 142 -3.67 -1.48 -5.97
N ILE A 143 -4.17 -1.01 -4.83
CA ILE A 143 -4.40 -1.83 -3.65
C ILE A 143 -5.85 -2.26 -3.64
N ARG A 144 -6.08 -3.57 -3.61
CA ARG A 144 -7.41 -4.15 -3.54
C ARG A 144 -7.56 -5.00 -2.30
N HIS A 145 -8.28 -4.50 -1.28
CA HIS A 145 -8.69 -5.32 -0.13
C HIS A 145 -9.99 -6.03 -0.44
N ARG A 146 -10.07 -7.31 -0.06
CA ARG A 146 -11.21 -8.16 -0.37
C ARG A 146 -11.48 -9.20 0.71
N ARG A 147 -12.68 -9.81 0.64
CA ARG A 147 -13.05 -11.00 1.40
C ARG A 147 -13.73 -12.01 0.50
N GLY A 148 -13.41 -13.29 0.68
CA GLY A 148 -13.98 -14.39 -0.11
C GLY A 148 -13.53 -14.41 -1.57
N GLY A 149 -14.00 -15.43 -2.29
CA GLY A 149 -13.68 -15.64 -3.71
C GLY A 149 -12.19 -15.85 -3.97
N ASP A 150 -11.50 -16.64 -3.13
CA ASP A 150 -10.04 -16.77 -3.16
C ASP A 150 -9.54 -17.34 -4.49
N GLU A 151 -10.15 -18.43 -4.96
CA GLU A 151 -9.78 -19.06 -6.24
C GLU A 151 -10.07 -18.13 -7.42
N GLU A 152 -11.24 -17.49 -7.43
CA GLU A 152 -11.64 -16.53 -8.46
C GLU A 152 -10.75 -15.30 -8.49
N SER A 153 -10.33 -14.82 -7.31
CA SER A 153 -9.45 -13.68 -7.16
C SER A 153 -8.03 -13.98 -7.63
N LEU A 154 -7.49 -15.16 -7.33
CA LEU A 154 -6.20 -15.61 -7.87
C LEU A 154 -6.27 -15.79 -9.39
N ALA A 155 -7.35 -16.37 -9.91
CA ALA A 155 -7.55 -16.50 -11.36
C ALA A 155 -7.64 -15.12 -12.03
N ARG A 156 -8.28 -14.14 -11.38
CA ARG A 156 -8.33 -12.75 -11.84
C ARG A 156 -6.94 -12.10 -11.81
N ALA A 157 -6.18 -12.24 -10.73
CA ALA A 157 -4.81 -11.73 -10.62
C ALA A 157 -3.91 -12.29 -11.75
N ALA A 158 -4.07 -13.57 -12.09
CA ALA A 158 -3.35 -14.22 -13.18
C ALA A 158 -3.69 -13.66 -14.59
N ARG A 159 -4.89 -13.08 -14.78
CA ARG A 159 -5.28 -12.43 -16.05
C ARG A 159 -4.90 -10.96 -16.11
N LEU A 160 -4.85 -10.27 -14.96
CA LEU A 160 -4.47 -8.85 -14.92
C LEU A 160 -3.08 -8.57 -15.50
N VAL A 161 -2.15 -9.52 -15.38
CA VAL A 161 -0.79 -9.39 -15.89
C VAL A 161 -0.68 -9.44 -17.41
N ASP A 162 -1.78 -9.76 -18.12
CA ASP A 162 -1.90 -9.65 -19.58
C ASP A 162 -2.16 -8.20 -20.04
N LEU A 163 -2.43 -7.28 -19.11
CA LEU A 163 -2.55 -5.85 -19.42
C LEU A 163 -1.15 -5.22 -19.48
N ASP A 164 -0.85 -4.53 -20.58
CA ASP A 164 0.49 -3.99 -20.86
C ASP A 164 1.07 -3.08 -19.76
N PHE A 165 0.20 -2.38 -19.02
CA PHE A 165 0.59 -1.48 -17.93
C PHE A 165 0.74 -2.17 -16.57
N VAL A 166 0.44 -3.47 -16.45
CA VAL A 166 0.57 -4.26 -15.22
C VAL A 166 1.85 -5.06 -15.29
N HIS A 167 2.79 -4.81 -14.38
CA HIS A 167 4.06 -5.52 -14.35
C HIS A 167 4.03 -6.79 -13.47
N GLY A 168 3.16 -6.80 -12.47
CA GLY A 168 2.91 -7.97 -11.64
C GLY A 168 1.77 -7.75 -10.67
N VAL A 169 1.25 -8.85 -10.13
CA VAL A 169 0.25 -8.85 -9.07
C VAL A 169 0.78 -9.71 -7.93
N TRP A 170 0.77 -9.17 -6.71
CA TRP A 170 1.11 -9.93 -5.51
C TRP A 170 -0.14 -10.10 -4.65
N SER A 171 -0.60 -11.35 -4.55
CA SER A 171 -1.76 -11.73 -3.73
C SER A 171 -1.30 -12.16 -2.34
N LEU A 172 -2.00 -11.64 -1.35
CA LEU A 172 -1.60 -11.61 0.05
C LEU A 172 -2.80 -11.92 0.94
N THR A 173 -2.58 -12.56 2.09
CA THR A 173 -3.62 -12.84 3.09
C THR A 173 -3.22 -12.28 4.45
N SER A 174 -4.16 -11.70 5.18
CA SER A 174 -3.89 -11.07 6.48
C SER A 174 -3.56 -12.13 7.53
N ARG A 175 -2.57 -11.84 8.37
CA ARG A 175 -2.25 -12.65 9.55
C ARG A 175 -3.01 -12.22 10.78
N LEU A 176 -3.57 -11.01 10.79
CA LEU A 176 -4.22 -10.42 11.95
C LEU A 176 -5.75 -10.46 11.84
N ARG A 177 -6.30 -10.65 10.63
CA ARG A 177 -7.72 -10.60 10.36
C ARG A 177 -8.13 -11.73 9.43
N GLU A 178 -8.85 -12.70 9.98
CA GLU A 178 -9.36 -13.85 9.23
C GLU A 178 -10.22 -13.42 8.03
N GLY A 179 -9.91 -14.00 6.88
CA GLY A 179 -10.63 -13.79 5.63
C GLY A 179 -10.43 -12.41 4.98
N LEU A 180 -9.48 -11.60 5.47
CA LEU A 180 -9.06 -10.40 4.77
C LEU A 180 -7.87 -10.70 3.87
N ASP A 181 -8.05 -10.45 2.58
CA ASP A 181 -7.00 -10.62 1.58
C ASP A 181 -6.75 -9.31 0.84
N MET A 182 -5.59 -9.25 0.18
CA MET A 182 -5.17 -8.10 -0.59
C MET A 182 -4.48 -8.55 -1.88
N ASP A 183 -4.81 -7.87 -2.98
CA ASP A 183 -3.96 -7.85 -4.16
C ASP A 183 -3.25 -6.50 -4.24
N MET A 184 -1.93 -6.53 -4.36
CA MET A 184 -1.10 -5.37 -4.68
C MET A 184 -0.67 -5.48 -6.14
N VAL A 185 -1.29 -4.64 -6.99
CA VAL A 185 -1.01 -4.62 -8.43
C VAL A 185 0.02 -3.55 -8.72
N PHE A 186 1.15 -3.92 -9.32
CA PHE A 186 2.22 -2.99 -9.69
C PHE A 186 1.99 -2.47 -11.10
N VAL A 187 1.84 -1.15 -11.26
CA VAL A 187 1.44 -0.52 -12.53
C VAL A 187 2.44 0.54 -13.00
N GLU A 188 2.49 0.72 -14.32
CA GLU A 188 3.20 1.79 -15.00
C GLU A 188 2.22 2.81 -15.61
N GLY A 189 2.55 4.10 -15.53
CA GLY A 189 1.74 5.19 -16.04
C GLY A 189 0.74 5.74 -15.03
N ASP A 190 -0.44 6.12 -15.51
CA ASP A 190 -1.53 6.71 -14.72
C ASP A 190 -2.25 5.63 -13.90
N ALA A 191 -2.04 5.63 -12.59
CA ALA A 191 -2.65 4.65 -11.69
C ALA A 191 -4.19 4.78 -11.61
N ALA A 192 -4.74 5.98 -11.80
CA ALA A 192 -6.19 6.20 -11.81
C ALA A 192 -6.84 5.55 -13.04
N GLU A 193 -6.22 5.71 -14.22
CA GLU A 193 -6.63 5.03 -15.45
C GLU A 193 -6.46 3.52 -15.31
N ALA A 194 -5.32 3.05 -14.79
CA ALA A 194 -5.08 1.64 -14.56
C ALA A 194 -6.18 0.99 -13.70
N ALA A 195 -6.54 1.60 -12.55
CA ALA A 195 -7.61 1.09 -11.69
C ALA A 195 -8.98 1.02 -12.41
N ARG A 196 -9.35 2.07 -13.15
CA ARG A 196 -10.60 2.07 -13.93
C ARG A 196 -10.61 0.98 -15.01
N THR A 197 -9.51 0.85 -15.75
CA THR A 197 -9.38 -0.14 -16.81
C THR A 197 -9.44 -1.55 -16.26
N MET A 198 -8.67 -1.86 -15.20
CA MET A 198 -8.67 -3.18 -14.57
C MET A 198 -10.05 -3.59 -14.08
N ARG A 199 -10.82 -2.67 -13.48
CA ARG A 199 -12.19 -2.96 -13.04
C ARG A 199 -13.14 -3.22 -14.20
N ALA A 200 -12.93 -2.55 -15.34
CA ALA A 200 -13.77 -2.72 -16.52
C ALA A 200 -13.49 -4.04 -17.25
N VAL A 201 -12.22 -4.42 -17.38
CA VAL A 201 -11.79 -5.62 -18.14
C VAL A 201 -11.85 -6.88 -17.30
N GLU A 202 -11.52 -6.77 -16.01
CA GLU A 202 -11.49 -7.86 -15.04
C GLU A 202 -12.29 -7.43 -13.80
N PRO A 203 -13.64 -7.43 -13.87
CA PRO A 203 -14.47 -7.08 -12.71
C PRO A 203 -14.32 -8.11 -11.59
N ALA A 204 -14.71 -7.71 -10.37
CA ALA A 204 -14.90 -8.66 -9.28
C ALA A 204 -16.00 -9.67 -9.66
N ASP A 205 -15.79 -10.93 -9.33
CA ASP A 205 -16.87 -11.92 -9.36
C ASP A 205 -17.86 -11.69 -8.22
N GLY A 206 -19.01 -12.37 -8.26
CA GLY A 206 -20.07 -12.21 -7.26
C GLY A 206 -19.78 -12.88 -5.90
N ALA A 207 -18.74 -13.69 -5.78
CA ALA A 207 -18.30 -14.32 -4.53
C ALA A 207 -17.26 -13.47 -3.78
N THR A 208 -16.60 -12.54 -4.47
CA THR A 208 -15.60 -11.63 -3.89
C THR A 208 -16.24 -10.31 -3.42
N GLU A 209 -16.22 -10.05 -2.12
CA GLU A 209 -16.53 -8.73 -1.58
C GLU A 209 -15.31 -7.81 -1.71
N VAL A 210 -15.43 -6.73 -2.48
CA VAL A 210 -14.37 -5.71 -2.60
C VAL A 210 -14.58 -4.64 -1.54
N LEU A 211 -13.63 -4.56 -0.60
CA LEU A 211 -13.65 -3.57 0.48
C LEU A 211 -13.02 -2.24 0.05
N VAL A 212 -11.94 -2.34 -0.74
CA VAL A 212 -11.17 -1.22 -1.27
C VAL A 212 -10.63 -1.62 -2.63
N ASP A 213 -10.67 -0.71 -3.59
CA ASP A 213 -9.93 -0.74 -4.85
C ASP A 213 -9.40 0.67 -5.10
N ALA A 214 -8.15 0.90 -4.72
CA ALA A 214 -7.59 2.24 -4.58
C ALA A 214 -6.22 2.36 -5.28
N PRO A 215 -6.12 3.22 -6.31
CA PRO A 215 -4.84 3.54 -6.94
C PRO A 215 -4.02 4.54 -6.13
N TYR A 216 -2.69 4.37 -6.17
CA TYR A 216 -1.70 5.24 -5.57
C TYR A 216 -0.49 5.40 -6.48
N ASP A 217 0.12 6.58 -6.48
CA ASP A 217 1.42 6.82 -7.11
C ASP A 217 2.54 6.55 -6.12
N ARG A 218 3.69 6.08 -6.62
CA ARG A 218 4.89 5.88 -5.82
C ARG A 218 5.51 7.23 -5.45
N ILE A 219 5.84 7.40 -4.17
CA ILE A 219 6.55 8.58 -3.69
C ILE A 219 8.03 8.44 -4.05
N ASN A 220 8.57 9.44 -4.75
CA ASN A 220 10.00 9.62 -4.88
C ASN A 220 10.54 10.30 -3.61
N PRO A 221 11.50 9.71 -2.88
CA PRO A 221 12.00 10.29 -1.65
C PRO A 221 12.46 11.72 -1.85
N MET A 222 12.14 12.58 -0.88
CA MET A 222 12.48 14.02 -0.88
C MET A 222 11.83 14.85 -2.00
N HIS A 223 10.87 14.31 -2.75
CA HIS A 223 10.19 15.00 -3.84
C HIS A 223 8.66 14.84 -3.74
N TYR A 224 7.98 15.91 -3.31
CA TYR A 224 6.54 15.89 -2.98
C TYR A 224 5.73 16.90 -3.83
N PRO A 225 5.77 16.83 -5.17
CA PRO A 225 5.13 17.84 -6.04
C PRO A 225 3.60 17.88 -5.93
N TRP A 226 3.01 16.84 -5.34
CA TRP A 226 1.57 16.65 -5.14
C TRP A 226 1.04 17.29 -3.85
N ALA A 227 1.92 17.78 -2.96
CA ALA A 227 1.52 18.28 -1.64
C ALA A 227 0.55 19.47 -1.72
N ASP A 228 0.83 20.43 -2.60
CA ASP A 228 -0.03 21.59 -2.85
C ASP A 228 -1.40 21.18 -3.41
N SER A 229 -1.46 20.17 -4.29
CA SER A 229 -2.72 19.67 -4.83
C SER A 229 -3.60 19.10 -3.72
N ILE A 230 -3.04 18.26 -2.85
CA ILE A 230 -3.77 17.71 -1.69
C ILE A 230 -4.22 18.85 -0.78
N ARG A 231 -3.33 19.78 -0.43
CA ARG A 231 -3.62 20.90 0.48
C ARG A 231 -4.74 21.80 -0.04
N ASN A 232 -4.83 22.01 -1.34
CA ASN A 232 -5.81 22.90 -1.97
C ASN A 232 -7.09 22.20 -2.47
N SER A 233 -7.22 20.87 -2.26
CA SER A 233 -8.39 20.08 -2.68
C SER A 233 -9.56 20.10 -1.67
N GLU A 234 -10.57 19.27 -1.86
CA GLU A 234 -11.63 19.01 -0.87
C GLU A 234 -11.33 17.83 0.06
N LEU A 235 -10.13 17.23 -0.03
CA LEU A 235 -9.72 16.17 0.89
C LEU A 235 -9.63 16.69 2.34
N PRO A 236 -9.81 15.82 3.35
CA PRO A 236 -9.71 16.18 4.76
C PRO A 236 -8.44 16.99 5.06
N LYS A 237 -8.62 18.11 5.77
CA LYS A 237 -7.52 19.02 6.11
C LYS A 237 -6.80 18.63 7.38
N THR A 238 -7.48 17.90 8.24
CA THR A 238 -6.95 17.42 9.52
C THR A 238 -7.20 15.92 9.65
N VAL A 239 -6.41 15.28 10.51
CA VAL A 239 -6.56 13.84 10.80
C VAL A 239 -7.68 13.55 11.80
N ALA A 240 -8.24 14.57 12.44
CA ALA A 240 -9.40 14.46 13.32
C ALA A 240 -10.59 13.81 12.58
N LEU A 241 -11.40 13.06 13.34
CA LEU A 241 -12.47 12.19 12.83
C LEU A 241 -13.55 12.92 12.03
#